data_AF-A0A0L1IJM2-F1
#
_entry.id   AF-A0A0L1IJM2-F1
#
_cell.length_a   1.000
_cell.length_b   1.000
_cell.length_c   1.000
_cell.angle_alpha   90.00
_cell.angle_beta   90.00
_cell.angle_gamma   90.00
#
_symmetry.space_group_name_H-M   'P 1'
#
loop_
_entity.id
_entity.type
_entity.pdbx_description
1 polymer ?
#
loop_
_entity_poly.entity_id
_entity_poly.type
_entity_poly.pdbx_seq_one_letter_code
_entity_poly.pdbx_strand_id
1 'polypeptide(L)'
;MLTRKQEYIKKVNDLTLNNELNQDQKDLIISILDKFDEDDINLQNVYQFLIKRVKLGFTFDVAPSVDTEQVAILSKDDKLSFKNNEKGNNVLIIGENYDALKNLIVVERERERERE
;
A
#
# COMPACT_ATOMS: atom_id res chain seq x y z
N MET A 1 -26.70 -19.75 -24.53
CA MET A 1 -26.46 -19.06 -23.25
C MET A 1 -25.16 -19.59 -22.69
N LEU A 2 -24.32 -18.73 -22.10
CA LEU A 2 -23.17 -19.20 -21.34
C LEU A 2 -23.67 -19.83 -20.04
N THR A 3 -23.05 -20.92 -19.62
CA THR A 3 -23.36 -21.55 -18.34
C THR A 3 -22.70 -20.75 -17.22
N ARG A 4 -23.18 -20.86 -15.97
CA ARG A 4 -22.63 -20.09 -14.84
C ARG A 4 -21.12 -20.27 -14.68
N LYS A 5 -20.64 -21.51 -14.89
CA LYS A 5 -19.21 -21.82 -14.89
C LYS A 5 -18.45 -21.05 -15.98
N GLN A 6 -18.96 -21.06 -17.21
CA GLN A 6 -18.35 -20.34 -18.32
C GLN A 6 -18.32 -18.82 -18.09
N GLU A 7 -19.37 -18.25 -17.46
CA GLU A 7 -19.36 -16.84 -17.06
C GLU A 7 -18.27 -16.53 -16.02
N TYR A 8 -18.04 -17.40 -15.05
CA TYR A 8 -17.00 -17.22 -14.04
C TYR A 8 -15.59 -17.35 -14.63
N ILE A 9 -15.36 -18.35 -15.49
CA ILE A 9 -14.07 -18.51 -16.19
C ILE A 9 -13.78 -17.27 -17.04
N LYS A 10 -14.78 -16.76 -17.76
CA LYS A 10 -14.62 -15.52 -18.53
C LYS A 10 -14.23 -14.35 -17.64
N LYS A 11 -14.91 -14.17 -16.50
CA LYS A 11 -14.57 -13.11 -15.53
C LYS A 11 -13.15 -13.23 -15.01
N VAL A 12 -12.64 -14.44 -14.77
CA VAL A 12 -11.25 -14.67 -14.33
C VAL A 12 -10.25 -14.31 -15.43
N ASN A 13 -10.54 -14.68 -16.67
CA ASN A 13 -9.69 -14.32 -17.82
C ASN A 13 -9.62 -12.80 -18.01
N ASP A 14 -10.75 -12.10 -17.85
CA ASP A 14 -10.89 -10.65 -17.99
C ASP A 14 -10.21 -9.85 -16.86
N LEU A 15 -9.76 -10.49 -15.76
CA LEU A 15 -9.03 -9.80 -14.69
C LEU A 15 -7.68 -9.29 -15.22
N THR A 16 -7.34 -8.03 -14.95
CA THR A 16 -6.01 -7.52 -15.29
C THR A 16 -4.95 -8.20 -14.43
N LEU A 17 -3.87 -8.67 -15.06
CA LEU A 17 -2.70 -9.18 -14.34
C LEU A 17 -2.05 -8.05 -13.54
N ASN A 18 -1.67 -8.33 -12.30
CA ASN A 18 -0.97 -7.39 -11.43
C ASN A 18 -0.02 -8.15 -10.49
N ASN A 19 0.64 -7.45 -9.57
CA ASN A 19 1.57 -8.08 -8.61
C ASN A 19 0.90 -9.09 -7.67
N GLU A 20 -0.44 -9.07 -7.55
CA GLU A 20 -1.22 -9.94 -6.66
C GLU A 20 -1.87 -11.12 -7.41
N LEU A 21 -2.01 -11.02 -8.74
CA LEU A 21 -2.61 -12.03 -9.62
C LEU A 21 -1.75 -12.22 -10.89
N ASN A 22 -0.92 -13.25 -10.86
CA ASN A 22 -0.13 -13.68 -12.01
C ASN A 22 -0.87 -14.75 -12.86
N GLN A 23 -0.27 -15.13 -14.00
CA GLN A 23 -0.89 -16.08 -14.91
C GLN A 23 -1.07 -17.47 -14.28
N ASP A 24 -0.09 -17.98 -13.54
CA ASP A 24 -0.18 -19.28 -12.84
C ASP A 24 -1.35 -19.32 -11.85
N GLN A 25 -1.60 -18.22 -11.14
CA GLN A 25 -2.72 -18.08 -10.21
C GLN A 25 -4.07 -18.03 -10.95
N LYS A 26 -4.14 -17.36 -12.12
CA LYS A 26 -5.35 -17.41 -12.96
C LYS A 26 -5.63 -18.83 -13.43
N ASP A 27 -4.62 -19.52 -13.95
CA ASP A 27 -4.75 -20.88 -14.46
C ASP A 27 -5.18 -21.83 -13.34
N LEU A 28 -4.63 -21.65 -12.13
CA LEU A 28 -5.06 -22.38 -10.94
C LEU A 28 -6.53 -22.12 -10.59
N ILE A 29 -6.99 -20.86 -10.60
CA ILE A 29 -8.39 -20.51 -10.33
C ILE A 29 -9.31 -21.21 -11.35
N ILE A 30 -8.98 -21.17 -12.64
CA ILE A 30 -9.76 -21.83 -13.70
C ILE A 30 -9.79 -23.34 -13.45
N SER A 31 -8.64 -23.95 -13.16
CA SER A 31 -8.55 -25.39 -12.88
C SER A 31 -9.38 -25.83 -11.67
N ILE A 32 -9.57 -24.96 -10.68
CA ILE A 32 -10.41 -25.23 -9.51
C ILE A 32 -11.88 -25.12 -9.91
N LEU A 33 -12.27 -24.08 -10.65
CA LEU A 33 -13.64 -23.90 -11.14
C LEU A 33 -14.07 -25.04 -12.06
N ASP A 34 -13.16 -25.59 -12.87
CA ASP A 34 -13.45 -26.71 -13.76
C ASP A 34 -13.78 -28.03 -13.05
N LYS A 35 -13.42 -28.17 -11.77
CA LYS A 35 -13.77 -29.34 -10.96
C LYS A 35 -15.21 -29.34 -10.45
N PHE A 36 -15.94 -28.24 -10.59
CA PHE A 36 -17.33 -28.13 -10.16
C PHE A 36 -18.27 -28.32 -11.33
N ASP A 37 -19.38 -29.00 -11.07
CA ASP A 37 -20.51 -29.09 -12.00
C ASP A 37 -21.18 -27.72 -12.15
N GLU A 38 -21.85 -27.50 -13.28
CA GLU A 38 -22.45 -26.20 -13.60
C GLU A 38 -23.55 -25.76 -12.63
N ASP A 39 -24.23 -26.74 -12.03
CA ASP A 39 -25.32 -26.55 -11.06
C ASP A 39 -24.88 -26.77 -9.60
N ASP A 40 -23.57 -26.93 -9.34
CA ASP A 40 -23.08 -27.11 -7.97
C ASP A 40 -23.37 -25.85 -7.13
N ILE A 41 -24.07 -26.05 -6.02
CA ILE A 41 -24.45 -24.99 -5.08
C ILE A 41 -23.25 -24.20 -4.53
N ASN A 42 -22.08 -24.84 -4.48
CA ASN A 42 -20.85 -24.26 -3.96
C ASN A 42 -20.05 -23.50 -5.01
N LEU A 43 -20.35 -23.66 -6.32
CA LEU A 43 -19.59 -23.02 -7.40
C LEU A 43 -19.48 -21.50 -7.21
N GLN A 44 -20.60 -20.85 -6.84
CA GLN A 44 -20.64 -19.42 -6.57
C GLN A 44 -19.80 -19.04 -5.34
N ASN A 45 -19.86 -19.84 -4.27
CA ASN A 45 -19.11 -19.58 -3.03
C ASN A 45 -17.60 -19.71 -3.25
N VAL A 46 -17.19 -20.73 -3.99
CA VAL A 46 -15.79 -20.99 -4.33
C VAL A 46 -15.24 -19.88 -5.23
N TYR A 47 -15.99 -19.47 -6.26
CA TYR A 47 -15.62 -18.32 -7.09
C TYR A 47 -15.41 -17.06 -6.23
N GLN A 48 -16.35 -16.72 -5.34
CA GLN A 48 -16.22 -15.56 -4.47
C GLN A 48 -15.01 -15.65 -3.54
N PHE A 49 -14.73 -16.83 -3.00
CA PHE A 49 -13.57 -17.06 -2.13
C PHE A 49 -12.25 -16.83 -2.87
N LEU A 50 -12.10 -17.41 -4.07
CA LEU A 50 -10.91 -17.29 -4.90
C LEU A 50 -10.64 -15.82 -5.29
N ILE A 51 -11.68 -15.09 -5.71
CA ILE A 51 -11.55 -13.67 -6.09
C ILE A 51 -11.30 -12.76 -4.87
N LYS A 52 -11.93 -13.02 -3.72
CA LYS A 52 -11.68 -12.21 -2.51
C LYS A 52 -10.24 -12.34 -2.01
N ARG A 53 -9.62 -13.51 -2.13
CA ARG A 53 -8.20 -13.69 -1.78
C ARG A 53 -7.29 -12.78 -2.61
N VAL A 54 -7.59 -12.58 -3.89
CA VAL A 54 -6.85 -11.64 -4.75
C VAL A 54 -6.97 -10.21 -4.22
N LYS A 55 -8.15 -9.82 -3.73
CA LYS A 55 -8.41 -8.45 -3.24
C LYS A 55 -7.94 -8.17 -1.80
N LEU A 56 -7.57 -9.20 -1.04
CA LEU A 56 -7.17 -9.08 0.37
C LEU A 56 -5.64 -9.17 0.54
N GLY A 57 -4.87 -9.09 -0.55
CA GLY A 57 -3.44 -8.85 -0.46
C GLY A 57 -3.17 -7.51 0.25
N PHE A 58 -2.09 -7.43 1.02
CA PHE A 58 -1.59 -6.15 1.52
C PHE A 58 -1.09 -5.35 0.32
N THR A 59 -2.00 -4.65 -0.36
CA THR A 59 -1.65 -3.61 -1.30
C THR A 59 -1.19 -2.43 -0.45
N PHE A 60 0.13 -2.34 -0.23
CA PHE A 60 0.69 -1.05 0.09
C PHE A 60 0.40 -0.20 -1.15
N ASP A 61 -0.56 0.71 -1.05
CA ASP A 61 -0.65 1.81 -1.99
C ASP A 61 0.78 2.30 -2.19
N VAL A 62 1.27 2.27 -3.43
CA VAL A 62 2.60 2.79 -3.75
C VAL A 62 2.64 4.18 -3.16
N ALA A 63 3.46 4.35 -2.12
CA ALA A 63 3.66 5.65 -1.51
C ALA A 63 3.98 6.62 -2.66
N PRO A 64 3.37 7.83 -2.70
CA PRO A 64 3.63 8.79 -3.76
C PRO A 64 5.14 8.85 -3.98
N SER A 65 5.56 8.61 -5.23
CA SER A 65 6.97 8.43 -5.55
C SER A 65 7.75 9.59 -4.94
N VAL A 66 8.57 9.31 -3.93
CA VAL A 66 9.49 10.28 -3.38
C VAL A 66 10.32 10.79 -4.54
N ASP A 67 10.17 12.06 -4.90
CA ASP A 67 10.94 12.66 -5.98
C ASP A 67 12.42 12.57 -5.58
N THR A 68 13.15 11.67 -6.23
CA THR A 68 14.54 11.37 -5.91
C THR A 68 15.50 12.48 -6.34
N GLU A 69 15.02 13.46 -7.11
CA GLU A 69 15.81 14.59 -7.59
C GLU A 69 15.71 15.82 -6.68
N GLN A 70 14.79 15.79 -5.70
CA GLN A 70 14.56 16.90 -4.77
C GLN A 70 15.17 16.64 -3.39
N VAL A 71 15.63 17.72 -2.75
CA VAL A 71 16.14 17.71 -1.38
C VAL A 71 15.31 18.66 -0.54
N ALA A 72 14.76 18.15 0.56
CA ALA A 72 14.04 18.96 1.55
C ALA A 72 14.98 19.37 2.68
N ILE A 73 14.94 20.66 3.05
CA ILE A 73 15.75 21.25 4.12
C ILE A 73 14.83 21.73 5.24
N LEU A 74 15.10 21.31 6.47
CA LEU A 74 14.39 21.82 7.64
C LEU A 74 14.89 23.22 8.03
N SER A 75 14.00 24.19 8.11
CA SER A 75 14.31 25.56 8.52
C SER A 75 13.35 26.04 9.61
N LYS A 76 13.86 26.85 10.54
CA LYS A 76 13.08 27.40 11.65
C LYS A 76 12.36 28.68 11.21
N ASP A 77 11.04 28.74 11.43
CA ASP A 77 10.26 29.96 11.24
C ASP A 77 10.17 30.75 12.55
N ASP A 78 10.96 31.82 12.68
CA ASP A 78 10.99 32.67 13.87
C ASP A 78 9.71 33.51 14.07
N LYS A 79 8.94 33.77 13.00
CA LYS A 79 7.69 34.53 13.09
C LYS A 79 6.57 33.70 13.71
N LEU A 80 6.52 32.42 13.35
CA LEU A 80 5.54 31.44 13.86
C LEU A 80 6.04 30.66 15.09
N SER A 81 7.28 30.92 15.52
CA SER A 81 7.84 30.30 16.72
C SER A 81 7.11 30.75 17.98
N PHE A 82 6.86 29.80 18.89
CA PHE A 82 6.29 30.08 20.21
C PHE A 82 7.26 30.94 21.04
N LYS A 83 6.90 32.20 21.31
CA LYS A 83 7.77 33.16 22.03
C LYS A 83 7.77 33.01 23.55
N ASN A 84 6.78 32.31 24.12
CA ASN A 84 6.56 32.19 25.57
C ASN A 84 6.55 30.73 26.05
N ASN A 85 7.51 29.92 25.57
CA ASN A 85 7.67 28.52 25.98
C ASN A 85 8.58 28.41 27.21
N GLU A 86 8.10 28.83 28.38
CA GLU A 86 8.88 28.69 29.62
C GLU A 86 9.00 27.22 30.11
N LYS A 87 8.22 26.27 29.56
CA LYS A 87 8.20 24.87 30.02
C LYS A 87 7.97 23.79 28.95
N GLY A 88 7.91 24.13 27.66
CA GLY A 88 7.49 23.18 26.61
C GLY A 88 8.58 22.87 25.59
N ASN A 89 9.13 21.66 25.61
CA ASN A 89 10.04 21.11 24.58
C ASN A 89 9.29 20.66 23.30
N ASN A 90 8.05 21.10 23.11
CA ASN A 90 7.21 20.64 22.00
C ASN A 90 7.56 21.44 20.73
N VAL A 91 7.77 20.73 19.63
CA VAL A 91 8.09 21.29 18.31
C VAL A 91 7.01 20.90 17.32
N LEU A 92 6.53 21.87 16.54
CA LEU A 92 5.67 21.64 15.39
C LEU A 92 6.52 21.74 14.12
N ILE A 93 6.44 20.73 13.26
CA ILE A 93 7.08 20.71 11.94
C ILE A 93 5.97 20.61 10.90
N ILE A 94 6.06 21.43 9.86
CA ILE A 94 5.08 21.47 8.76
C ILE A 94 5.79 21.04 7.48
N GLY A 95 5.28 19.98 6.85
CA GLY A 95 5.84 19.40 5.62
C GLY A 95 5.49 17.92 5.49
N GLU A 96 6.03 17.26 4.46
CA GLU A 96 5.91 15.81 4.29
C GLU A 96 6.61 15.07 5.44
N ASN A 97 5.93 14.08 6.02
CA ASN A 97 6.44 13.35 7.19
C ASN A 97 7.78 12.64 6.90
N TYR A 98 7.93 12.09 5.69
CA TYR A 98 9.16 11.40 5.28
C TYR A 98 10.39 12.31 5.32
N ASP A 99 10.26 13.51 4.75
CA ASP A 99 11.34 14.49 4.68
C ASP A 99 11.67 15.11 6.04
N ALA A 100 10.63 15.38 6.83
CA ALA A 100 10.80 15.86 8.20
C ALA A 100 11.60 14.86 9.05
N LEU A 101 11.23 13.57 9.00
CA LEU A 101 11.92 12.51 9.76
C LEU A 101 13.38 12.33 9.29
N LYS A 102 13.64 12.35 7.98
CA LYS A 102 15.02 12.30 7.45
C LYS A 102 15.89 13.43 7.99
N ASN A 103 15.37 14.66 7.97
CA ASN A 103 16.10 15.83 8.49
C ASN A 103 16.35 15.71 9.99
N LEU A 104 15.36 15.27 10.77
CA LEU A 104 15.50 15.09 12.22
C LEU A 104 16.56 14.06 12.61
N ILE A 105 16.68 12.96 11.86
CA ILE A 105 17.73 11.95 12.08
C ILE A 105 19.12 12.59 11.96
N VAL A 106 19.34 13.45 10.95
CA VAL A 106 20.62 14.14 10.75
C VAL A 106 20.90 15.09 11.93
N VAL A 107 19.90 15.87 12.34
CA VAL A 107 20.02 16.80 13.47
C VAL A 107 20.40 16.07 14.76
N GLU A 108 19.77 14.93 15.06
CA GLU A 108 20.07 14.19 16.29
C GLU A 108 21.48 13.55 16.25
N ARG A 109 21.92 13.06 15.08
CA ARG A 109 23.29 12.55 14.89
C ARG A 109 24.37 13.62 15.08
N GLU A 110 24.10 14.87 14.71
CA GLU A 110 25.04 15.98 14.98
C GLU A 110 25.04 16.30 16.48
N ARG A 111 23.86 16.34 17.13
CA ARG A 111 23.76 16.55 18.58
C ARG A 111 24.47 15.49 19.41
N GLU A 112 24.41 14.22 19.00
CA GLU A 112 25.14 13.14 19.67
C GLU A 112 26.65 13.32 19.54
N ARG A 113 27.14 13.69 18.34
CA ARG A 113 28.56 13.98 18.11
C ARG A 113 29.09 15.14 18.93
N GLU A 114 28.29 16.19 19.14
CA GLU A 114 28.68 17.33 19.99
C GLU A 114 28.72 17.00 21.49
N ARG A 115 28.18 15.85 21.91
CA ARG A 115 28.20 15.38 23.31
C ARG A 115 29.36 14.43 23.62
N GLU A 116 30.01 13.88 22.60
CA GLU A 116 31.23 13.05 22.70
C GLU A 116 32.49 13.93 22.74
#